data_AF-A0A066TQH5-F1
#
_entry.id   AF-A0A066TQH5-F1
#
_cell.length_a   1.000
_cell.length_b   1.000
_cell.length_c   1.000
_cell.angle_alpha   90.00
_cell.angle_beta   90.00
_cell.angle_gamma   90.00
#
_symmetry.space_group_name_H-M   'P 1'
#
loop_
_entity.id
_entity.type
_entity.pdbx_description
1 polymer ?
#
loop_
_entity_poly.entity_id
_entity_poly.type
_entity_poly.pdbx_seq_one_letter_code
_entity_poly.pdbx_strand_id
1 'polypeptide(L)' 'MNDKWEIYKDHANEWRWRRTASNGRIVGASTQGYVNRNDCLENARRNGYTGD' A
#
# COMPACT_ATOMS: atom_id res chain seq x y z
N MET A 1 14.45 7.00 7.42
CA MET A 1 13.22 7.19 6.61
C MET A 1 12.21 6.19 7.14
N ASN A 2 11.39 6.57 8.11
CA ASN A 2 10.39 5.65 8.69
C ASN A 2 9.08 5.83 7.93
N ASP A 3 9.07 5.43 6.67
CA ASP A 3 7.84 5.43 5.88
C ASP A 3 7.01 4.23 6.31
N LYS A 4 5.78 4.47 6.77
CA LYS A 4 4.86 3.42 7.16
C LYS A 4 4.14 2.91 5.92
N TRP A 5 4.18 1.59 5.71
CA TRP A 5 3.40 0.92 4.68
C TRP A 5 2.23 0.19 5.33
N GLU A 6 1.04 0.42 4.79
CA GLU A 6 -0.19 -0.22 5.29
C GLU A 6 -0.89 -0.91 4.12
N ILE A 7 -1.03 -2.22 4.24
CA ILE A 7 -1.84 -3.05 3.33
C ILE A 7 -3.14 -3.33 4.05
N TYR A 8 -4.25 -2.89 3.48
CA TYR A 8 -5.57 -3.01 4.09
C TYR A 8 -6.61 -3.43 3.05
N LYS A 9 -7.74 -3.91 3.54
CA LYS A 9 -8.90 -4.25 2.71
C LYS A 9 -9.93 -3.13 2.86
N ASP A 10 -10.41 -2.58 1.76
CA ASP A 10 -11.44 -1.53 1.80
C ASP A 10 -12.86 -2.11 1.87
N HIS A 11 -13.87 -1.23 1.97
CA HIS A 11 -15.28 -1.61 2.08
C HIS A 11 -15.79 -2.46 0.91
N ALA A 12 -15.19 -2.34 -0.28
CA ALA A 12 -15.48 -3.15 -1.46
C ALA A 12 -14.82 -4.53 -1.44
N ASN A 13 -14.21 -4.94 -0.32
CA ASN A 13 -13.42 -6.18 -0.23
C ASN A 13 -12.21 -6.22 -1.18
N GLU A 14 -11.67 -5.08 -1.57
CA GLU A 14 -10.45 -5.00 -2.37
C GLU A 14 -9.25 -4.64 -1.48
N TRP A 15 -8.11 -5.22 -1.79
CA TRP A 15 -6.83 -4.91 -1.17
C TRP A 15 -6.25 -3.63 -1.76
N ARG A 16 -5.78 -2.76 -0.87
CA ARG A 16 -5.10 -1.52 -1.21
C ARG A 16 -3.89 -1.34 -0.30
N TRP A 17 -2.95 -0.53 -0.78
CA TRP A 17 -1.79 -0.14 -0.01
C TRP A 17 -1.74 1.39 0.10
N ARG A 18 -1.18 1.88 1.21
CA ARG A 18 -0.79 3.28 1.36
C ARG A 18 0.57 3.39 2.01
N ARG A 19 1.34 4.39 1.59
CA ARG A 19 2.63 4.77 2.15
C ARG A 19 2.49 6.14 2.79
N THR A 20 2.75 6.19 4.08
CA THR A 20 2.73 7.40 4.88
C THR A 20 4.15 7.73 5.28
N ALA A 21 4.64 8.90 4.90
CA ALA A 21 5.95 9.37 5.31
C ALA A 21 5.99 9.63 6.82
N SER A 22 7.19 9.69 7.40
CA SER A 22 7.37 9.92 8.84
C SER A 22 6.76 11.24 9.33
N ASN A 23 6.48 12.18 8.43
CA ASN A 23 5.79 13.44 8.70
C ASN A 23 4.26 13.33 8.68
N GLY A 24 3.70 12.12 8.57
CA GLY A 24 2.27 11.85 8.55
C GLY A 24 1.58 12.07 7.20
N ARG A 25 2.31 12.49 6.16
CA ARG A 25 1.73 12.74 4.83
C ARG A 25 1.71 11.45 4.02
N ILE A 26 0.60 11.19 3.33
CA ILE A 26 0.51 10.10 2.37
C ILE A 26 1.34 10.50 1.14
N VAL A 27 2.39 9.74 0.88
CA VAL A 27 3.32 9.96 -0.25
C VAL A 27 3.11 8.95 -1.37
N GLY A 28 2.30 7.91 -1.14
CA GLY A 28 1.90 6.96 -2.15
C GLY A 28 0.67 6.17 -1.72
N ALA A 29 -0.17 5.77 -2.67
CA ALA A 29 -1.32 4.92 -2.43
C ALA A 29 -1.64 4.09 -3.68
N SER A 30 -2.32 2.97 -3.48
CA SER A 30 -2.83 2.15 -4.58
C SER A 30 -3.86 2.93 -5.39
N THR A 31 -3.67 2.98 -6.71
CA THR A 31 -4.60 3.62 -7.65
C THR A 31 -5.81 2.75 -7.99
N GLN A 32 -5.75 1.46 -7.67
CA GLN A 32 -6.80 0.49 -7.92
C GLN A 32 -7.00 -0.44 -6.72
N GLY A 33 -8.18 -1.05 -6.61
CA GLY A 33 -8.43 -2.14 -5.67
C GLY A 33 -8.03 -3.48 -6.28
N TYR A 34 -7.40 -4.34 -5.48
CA TYR A 34 -7.02 -5.69 -5.91
C TYR A 34 -7.87 -6.75 -5.22
N VAL A 35 -8.38 -7.74 -5.94
CA VAL A 35 -9.09 -8.87 -5.32
C VAL A 35 -8.15 -9.70 -4.44
N ASN A 36 -6.90 -9.83 -4.86
CA ASN A 36 -5.88 -10.62 -4.17
C ASN A 36 -4.88 -9.74 -3.41
N ARG A 37 -4.50 -10.18 -2.21
CA ARG A 37 -3.46 -9.51 -1.42
C ARG A 37 -2.11 -9.53 -2.13
N ASN A 38 -1.79 -10.62 -2.84
CA ASN A 38 -0.51 -10.78 -3.51
C ASN A 38 -0.32 -9.77 -4.66
N ASP A 39 -1.35 -9.57 -5.49
CA ASP A 39 -1.34 -8.54 -6.54
C ASP A 39 -1.15 -7.13 -5.96
N CYS A 40 -1.81 -6.82 -4.83
CA CYS A 40 -1.61 -5.56 -4.11
C CYS A 40 -0.17 -5.39 -3.63
N LEU A 41 0.42 -6.45 -3.06
CA LEU A 41 1.82 -6.45 -2.60
C LEU A 41 2.81 -6.28 -3.74
N GLU A 42 2.59 -6.94 -4.87
CA GLU A 42 3.41 -6.78 -6.08
C GLU A 42 3.36 -5.34 -6.59
N ASN A 43 2.18 -4.71 -6.60
CA ASN A 43 2.07 -3.30 -6.94
C ASN A 43 2.76 -2.40 -5.92
N ALA A 44 2.62 -2.66 -4.62
CA ALA A 44 3.32 -1.93 -3.58
C ALA A 44 4.85 -2.04 -3.76
N ARG A 45 5.37 -3.22 -4.09
CA ARG A 45 6.79 -3.47 -4.38
C ARG A 45 7.30 -2.65 -5.56
N ARG A 46 6.52 -2.57 -6.63
CA ARG A 46 6.83 -1.70 -7.79
C ARG A 46 6.90 -0.22 -7.41
N ASN A 47 6.22 0.19 -6.34
CA ASN A 47 6.24 1.54 -5.79
C ASN A 47 7.25 1.74 -4.64
N GLY A 48 8.08 0.74 -4.35
CA GLY A 48 9.16 0.82 -3.37
C GLY A 48 8.89 0.14 -2.02
N TYR A 49 7.86 -0.72 -1.91
CA TYR A 49 7.67 -1.55 -0.70
C TYR A 49 8.70 -2.68 -0.66
N THR A 50 9.47 -2.78 0.43
CA THR A 50 10.53 -3.79 0.59
C THR A 50 10.17 -4.93 1.54
N GLY A 51 8.99 -4.91 2.17
CA GLY A 51 8.52 -6.03 3.00
C GLY A 51 8.94 -6.01 4.46
N ASP A 52 9.41 -4.86 4.99
CA ASP A 52 9.72 -4.69 6.41
C ASP A 52 8.43 -4.70 7.28
#